data_AF-A0A2L0CJ74-F1
#
_entry.id   AF-A0A2L0CJ74-F1
#
_cell.length_a   1.000
_cell.length_b   1.000
_cell.length_c   1.000
_cell.angle_alpha   90.00
_cell.angle_beta   90.00
_cell.angle_gamma   90.00
#
_symmetry.space_group_name_H-M   'P 1'
#
loop_
_entity.id
_entity.type
_entity.pdbx_description
1 polymer ?
#
loop_
_entity_poly.entity_id
_entity_poly.type
_entity_poly.pdbx_seq_one_letter_code
_entity_poly.pdbx_strand_id
1 'polypeptide(L)'
;YKNMFIAYRRNERGENVSFTEEENASCMVNQAPGAPKLSILSFHGAFHGRTMGVLATTHSKAIHKLDIPSFDWPIAHFPQYKYPLADNVRENAEEDKKCLAEVEDLIVTYKKKGIPVAGIVIEPIQSEGGDNEASPEFFQQLQRIAKKHGAGLLIDEVQTGGGPTGKMWCHEHFNLETPPDIVTFSKKMQIGGYFHNLNMQPATPYRI
;
A
#
# COMPACT_ATOMS: atom_id res chain seq x y z
N TYR A 1 -2.37 7.43 -2.08
CA TYR A 1 -3.05 7.19 -0.78
C TYR A 1 -4.43 7.83 -0.69
N LYS A 2 -4.58 9.12 -1.04
CA LYS A 2 -5.87 9.84 -1.01
C LYS A 2 -7.06 9.05 -1.60
N ASN A 3 -6.93 8.47 -2.80
CA ASN A 3 -7.97 7.61 -3.38
C ASN A 3 -8.37 6.43 -2.49
N MET A 4 -7.42 5.73 -1.86
CA MET A 4 -7.73 4.62 -0.96
C MET A 4 -8.49 5.09 0.29
N PHE A 5 -8.11 6.22 0.89
CA PHE A 5 -8.86 6.79 2.02
C PHE A 5 -10.28 7.19 1.61
N ILE A 6 -10.44 7.79 0.44
CA ILE A 6 -11.76 8.17 -0.10
C ILE A 6 -12.61 6.93 -0.36
N ALA A 7 -12.06 5.92 -1.03
CA ALA A 7 -12.76 4.67 -1.32
C ALA A 7 -13.14 3.93 -0.04
N TYR A 8 -12.23 3.84 0.94
CA TYR A 8 -12.49 3.22 2.23
C TYR A 8 -13.65 3.90 2.97
N ARG A 9 -13.62 5.24 3.10
CA ARG A 9 -14.71 5.99 3.75
C ARG A 9 -16.01 5.94 2.96
N ARG A 10 -15.96 5.86 1.63
CA ARG A 10 -17.16 5.65 0.81
C ARG A 10 -17.78 4.29 1.11
N ASN A 11 -16.96 3.23 1.20
CA ASN A 11 -17.44 1.89 1.51
C ASN A 11 -18.04 1.81 2.92
N GLU A 12 -17.46 2.49 3.90
CA GLU A 12 -18.04 2.57 5.26
C GLU A 12 -19.33 3.39 5.31
N ARG A 13 -19.39 4.52 4.59
CA ARG A 13 -20.56 5.41 4.59
C ARG A 13 -21.73 4.85 3.79
N GLY A 14 -21.43 4.07 2.74
CA GLY A 14 -22.40 3.66 1.71
C GLY A 14 -22.34 4.57 0.47
N GLU A 15 -22.88 4.06 -0.63
CA GLU A 15 -22.93 4.78 -1.90
C GLU A 15 -23.98 5.90 -1.88
N ASN A 16 -23.71 7.01 -2.58
CA ASN A 16 -24.61 8.15 -2.75
C ASN A 16 -25.07 8.83 -1.44
N VAL A 17 -24.29 8.70 -0.37
CA VAL A 17 -24.53 9.39 0.90
C VAL A 17 -23.80 10.73 0.92
N SER A 18 -24.52 11.82 1.16
CA SER A 18 -23.95 13.17 1.31
C SER A 18 -23.11 13.30 2.59
N PHE A 19 -22.12 14.19 2.57
CA PHE A 19 -21.32 14.51 3.76
C PHE A 19 -22.14 15.30 4.78
N THR A 20 -21.96 15.03 6.07
CA THR A 20 -22.65 15.76 7.14
C THR A 20 -22.04 17.16 7.34
N GLU A 21 -22.79 18.07 7.97
CA GLU A 21 -22.26 19.39 8.36
C GLU A 21 -21.05 19.25 9.30
N GLU A 22 -21.09 18.28 10.22
CA GLU A 22 -19.98 17.98 11.14
C GLU A 22 -18.73 17.50 10.39
N GLU A 23 -18.86 16.60 9.40
CA GLU A 23 -17.75 16.18 8.55
C GLU A 23 -17.15 17.37 7.79
N ASN A 24 -18.00 18.23 7.21
CA ASN A 24 -17.54 19.41 6.48
C ASN A 24 -16.82 20.41 7.40
N ALA A 25 -17.37 20.71 8.57
CA ALA A 25 -16.76 21.67 9.50
C ALA A 25 -15.45 21.15 10.11
N SER A 26 -15.43 19.89 10.56
CA SER A 26 -14.26 19.30 11.24
C SER A 26 -13.07 19.06 10.30
N CYS A 27 -13.29 18.71 9.02
CA CYS A 27 -12.17 18.50 8.08
C CYS A 27 -11.37 19.77 7.80
N MET A 28 -12.02 20.94 7.79
CA MET A 28 -11.38 22.23 7.53
C MET A 28 -10.40 22.66 8.65
N VAL A 29 -10.51 22.03 9.82
CA VAL A 29 -9.62 22.24 10.97
C VAL A 29 -8.87 20.96 11.37
N ASN A 30 -8.76 20.00 10.45
CA ASN A 30 -8.01 18.75 10.60
C ASN A 30 -8.51 17.84 11.75
N GLN A 31 -9.80 17.85 12.06
CA GLN A 31 -10.42 17.03 13.11
C GLN A 31 -11.36 15.97 12.54
N ALA A 32 -11.57 14.91 13.32
CA ALA A 32 -12.61 13.92 13.05
C ALA A 32 -14.01 14.52 13.30
N PRO A 33 -15.07 14.02 12.63
CA PRO A 33 -15.07 12.88 11.69
C PRO A 33 -14.61 13.23 10.26
N GLY A 34 -14.47 14.51 9.91
CA GLY A 34 -14.13 14.96 8.57
C GLY A 34 -12.71 14.62 8.09
N ALA A 35 -11.74 14.66 9.02
CA ALA A 35 -10.40 14.13 8.85
C ALA A 35 -10.26 12.82 9.66
N PRO A 36 -10.61 11.66 9.07
CA PRO A 36 -10.65 10.40 9.81
C PRO A 36 -9.26 9.89 10.16
N LYS A 37 -9.15 9.15 11.26
CA LYS A 37 -7.95 8.41 11.63
C LYS A 37 -7.90 7.12 10.81
N LEU A 38 -7.21 7.14 9.67
CA LEU A 38 -6.96 5.98 8.83
C LEU A 38 -5.46 5.73 8.70
N SER A 39 -5.10 4.51 8.30
CA SER A 39 -3.72 4.13 8.06
C SER A 39 -3.48 3.49 6.68
N ILE A 40 -2.24 3.55 6.23
CA ILE A 40 -1.72 2.76 5.11
C ILE A 40 -0.70 1.78 5.67
N LEU A 41 -0.92 0.48 5.42
CA LEU A 41 0.06 -0.54 5.75
C LEU A 41 1.20 -0.51 4.74
N SER A 42 2.44 -0.57 5.23
CA SER A 42 3.66 -0.59 4.43
C SER A 42 4.62 -1.67 4.95
N PHE A 43 5.80 -1.80 4.34
CA PHE A 43 6.73 -2.88 4.65
C PHE A 43 8.11 -2.36 5.08
N HIS A 44 8.76 -3.04 6.02
CA HIS A 44 10.18 -2.83 6.31
C HIS A 44 11.01 -2.96 5.03
N GLY A 45 12.01 -2.09 4.85
CA GLY A 45 12.80 -2.00 3.61
C GLY A 45 12.20 -1.08 2.53
N ALA A 46 10.91 -0.74 2.60
CA ALA A 46 10.25 -0.04 1.50
C ALA A 46 10.77 1.38 1.23
N PHE A 47 10.59 1.89 0.00
CA PHE A 47 10.81 3.28 -0.37
C PHE A 47 9.72 3.78 -1.33
N HIS A 48 8.87 4.68 -0.82
CA HIS A 48 7.77 5.29 -1.57
C HIS A 48 7.92 6.81 -1.76
N GLY A 49 9.03 7.38 -1.27
CA GLY A 49 9.37 8.80 -1.42
C GLY A 49 9.68 9.48 -0.07
N ARG A 50 9.78 10.81 -0.09
CA ARG A 50 10.28 11.58 1.07
C ARG A 50 9.39 12.73 1.53
N THR A 51 8.26 13.00 0.88
CA THR A 51 7.27 13.93 1.43
C THR A 51 6.54 13.24 2.59
N MET A 52 6.07 14.00 3.60
CA MET A 52 5.66 13.45 4.91
C MET A 52 4.73 12.23 4.84
N GLY A 53 3.74 12.23 3.94
CA GLY A 53 2.80 11.10 3.80
C GLY A 53 3.44 9.81 3.26
N VAL A 54 4.32 9.90 2.26
CA VAL A 54 5.04 8.74 1.70
C VAL A 54 6.31 8.39 2.48
N LEU A 55 6.83 9.33 3.26
CA LEU A 55 7.93 9.07 4.19
C LEU A 55 7.47 8.17 5.34
N ALA A 56 6.21 8.29 5.77
CA ALA A 56 5.62 7.41 6.77
C ALA A 56 5.60 5.94 6.34
N THR A 57 5.46 5.68 5.04
CA THR A 57 5.45 4.34 4.43
C THR A 57 6.83 3.92 3.89
N THR A 58 7.85 4.78 3.97
CA THR A 58 9.23 4.47 3.58
C THR A 58 10.01 3.98 4.80
N HIS A 59 10.72 2.87 4.70
CA HIS A 59 11.47 2.22 5.79
C HIS A 59 12.84 1.69 5.33
N SER A 60 13.48 2.43 4.43
CA SER A 60 14.73 2.05 3.75
C SER A 60 16.00 2.28 4.57
N LYS A 61 16.23 3.51 5.06
CA LYS A 61 17.44 3.90 5.82
C LYS A 61 17.09 4.92 6.89
N ALA A 62 17.76 4.85 8.05
CA ALA A 62 17.49 5.75 9.18
C ALA A 62 17.62 7.24 8.81
N ILE A 63 18.67 7.60 8.07
CA ILE A 63 18.93 8.99 7.64
C ILE A 63 17.83 9.57 6.75
N HIS A 64 16.99 8.73 6.14
CA HIS A 64 15.85 9.21 5.37
C HIS A 64 14.70 9.69 6.28
N LYS A 65 14.64 9.25 7.54
CA LYS A 65 13.49 9.44 8.44
C LYS A 65 13.77 10.25 9.71
N LEU A 66 15.02 10.27 10.19
CA LEU A 66 15.39 10.98 11.42
C LEU A 66 14.94 12.45 11.36
N ASP A 67 14.47 12.97 12.50
CA ASP A 67 14.01 14.35 12.71
C ASP A 67 12.73 14.79 11.96
N ILE A 68 12.02 13.86 11.30
CA ILE A 68 10.76 14.14 10.60
C ILE A 68 9.55 13.53 11.33
N PRO A 69 8.49 14.31 11.65
CA PRO A 69 7.25 13.75 12.19
C PRO A 69 6.63 12.69 11.28
N SER A 70 6.05 11.65 11.89
CA SER A 70 5.44 10.52 11.18
C SER A 70 4.07 10.17 11.74
N PHE A 71 3.35 9.29 11.05
CA PHE A 71 2.09 8.71 11.47
C PHE A 71 2.33 7.35 12.13
N ASP A 72 1.52 7.00 13.13
CA ASP A 72 1.42 5.64 13.67
C ASP A 72 0.60 4.79 12.69
N TRP A 73 1.26 4.26 11.67
CA TRP A 73 0.70 3.37 10.64
C TRP A 73 1.41 2.00 10.69
N PRO A 74 0.72 0.90 10.33
CA PRO A 74 1.30 -0.44 10.43
C PRO A 74 2.45 -0.66 9.44
N ILE A 75 3.46 -1.38 9.91
CA ILE A 75 4.63 -1.76 9.15
C ILE A 75 4.80 -3.27 9.30
N ALA A 76 4.65 -4.02 8.21
CA ALA A 76 4.85 -5.46 8.18
C ALA A 76 6.27 -5.81 7.68
N HIS A 77 6.71 -7.04 7.87
CA HIS A 77 7.94 -7.51 7.24
C HIS A 77 7.69 -7.91 5.78
N PHE A 78 8.59 -7.47 4.89
CA PHE A 78 8.69 -8.01 3.52
C PHE A 78 9.47 -9.33 3.57
N PRO A 79 9.13 -10.35 2.76
CA PRO A 79 9.82 -11.63 2.80
C PRO A 79 11.33 -11.51 2.58
N GLN A 80 12.11 -12.22 3.41
CA GLN A 80 13.57 -12.34 3.24
C GLN A 80 13.94 -13.74 2.76
N TYR A 81 14.14 -13.89 1.45
CA TYR A 81 14.45 -15.19 0.86
C TYR A 81 15.89 -15.62 1.10
N LYS A 82 16.04 -16.93 1.32
CA LYS A 82 17.32 -17.62 1.32
C LYS A 82 17.67 -18.05 -0.09
N TYR A 83 18.97 -17.96 -0.39
CA TYR A 83 19.55 -18.29 -1.69
C TYR A 83 20.60 -19.41 -1.53
N PRO A 84 20.78 -20.28 -2.54
CA PRO A 84 20.04 -20.33 -3.82
C PRO A 84 18.56 -20.73 -3.65
N LEU A 85 17.66 -20.16 -4.48
CA LEU A 85 16.21 -20.36 -4.33
C LEU A 85 15.79 -21.84 -4.45
N ALA A 86 16.43 -22.59 -5.34
CA ALA A 86 16.13 -24.00 -5.59
C ALA A 86 16.36 -24.89 -4.34
N ASP A 87 17.30 -24.50 -3.48
CA ASP A 87 17.67 -25.26 -2.28
C ASP A 87 16.83 -24.86 -1.05
N ASN A 88 16.07 -23.75 -1.13
CA ASN A 88 15.39 -23.12 0.01
C ASN A 88 13.88 -22.93 -0.23
N VAL A 89 13.28 -23.73 -1.12
CA VAL A 89 11.87 -23.60 -1.51
C VAL A 89 10.92 -23.65 -0.31
N ARG A 90 11.16 -24.58 0.64
CA ARG A 90 10.31 -24.74 1.82
C ARG A 90 10.43 -23.54 2.76
N GLU A 91 11.65 -23.11 3.04
CA GLU A 91 11.97 -21.99 3.93
C GLU A 91 11.38 -20.69 3.39
N ASN A 92 11.48 -20.44 2.08
CA ASN A 92 10.95 -19.22 1.47
C ASN A 92 9.41 -19.23 1.45
N ALA A 93 8.78 -20.39 1.24
CA ALA A 93 7.32 -20.53 1.36
C ALA A 93 6.81 -20.36 2.81
N GLU A 94 7.62 -20.75 3.81
CA GLU A 94 7.32 -20.50 5.22
C GLU A 94 7.46 -19.02 5.58
N GLU A 95 8.49 -18.33 5.04
CA GLU A 95 8.67 -16.89 5.23
C GLU A 95 7.51 -16.09 4.61
N ASP A 96 7.06 -16.44 3.39
CA ASP A 96 5.88 -15.83 2.78
C ASP A 96 4.66 -15.94 3.70
N LYS A 97 4.37 -17.14 4.22
CA LYS A 97 3.23 -17.37 5.12
C LYS A 97 3.32 -16.54 6.39
N LYS A 98 4.52 -16.43 6.96
CA LYS A 98 4.77 -15.64 8.17
C LYS A 98 4.54 -14.15 7.94
N CYS A 99 5.09 -13.59 6.87
CA CYS A 99 4.89 -12.18 6.49
C CYS A 99 3.40 -11.88 6.20
N LEU A 100 2.72 -12.77 5.47
CA LEU A 100 1.29 -12.61 5.17
C LEU A 100 0.41 -12.68 6.42
N ALA A 101 0.71 -13.58 7.36
CA ALA A 101 0.00 -13.65 8.63
C ALA A 101 0.18 -12.35 9.45
N GLU A 102 1.40 -11.81 9.49
CA GLU A 102 1.68 -10.53 10.14
C GLU A 102 0.89 -9.37 9.51
N VAL A 103 0.80 -9.32 8.18
CA VAL A 103 -0.01 -8.30 7.48
C VAL A 103 -1.47 -8.37 7.95
N GLU A 104 -2.05 -9.56 8.00
CA GLU A 104 -3.44 -9.75 8.45
C GLU A 104 -3.63 -9.38 9.93
N ASP A 105 -2.69 -9.77 10.80
CA ASP A 105 -2.70 -9.41 12.22
C ASP A 105 -2.60 -7.90 12.45
N LEU A 106 -1.76 -7.21 11.68
CA LEU A 106 -1.62 -5.75 11.74
C LEU A 106 -2.91 -5.05 11.31
N ILE A 107 -3.57 -5.51 10.25
CA ILE A 107 -4.86 -4.94 9.81
C ILE A 107 -5.90 -5.05 10.93
N VAL A 108 -6.03 -6.22 11.56
CA VAL A 108 -6.96 -6.44 12.68
C VAL A 108 -6.58 -5.58 13.89
N THR A 109 -5.29 -5.51 14.22
CA THR A 109 -4.77 -4.75 15.36
C THR A 109 -5.03 -3.26 15.20
N TYR A 110 -4.75 -2.68 14.04
CA TYR A 110 -4.95 -1.26 13.78
C TYR A 110 -6.43 -0.88 13.69
N LYS A 111 -7.29 -1.79 13.22
CA LYS A 111 -8.75 -1.62 13.32
C LYS A 111 -9.20 -1.52 14.78
N LYS A 112 -8.72 -2.40 15.67
CA LYS A 112 -9.02 -2.34 17.13
C LYS A 112 -8.46 -1.07 17.80
N LYS A 113 -7.34 -0.54 17.32
CA LYS A 113 -6.78 0.75 17.77
C LYS A 113 -7.60 1.98 17.34
N GLY A 114 -8.61 1.81 16.48
CA GLY A 114 -9.38 2.93 15.91
C GLY A 114 -8.64 3.71 14.83
N ILE A 115 -7.64 3.08 14.18
CA ILE A 115 -6.88 3.63 13.04
C ILE A 115 -6.86 2.60 11.89
N PRO A 116 -8.03 2.19 11.37
CA PRO A 116 -8.12 1.08 10.43
C PRO A 116 -7.28 1.28 9.16
N VAL A 117 -6.82 0.17 8.60
CA VAL A 117 -6.00 0.13 7.38
C VAL A 117 -6.91 0.31 6.17
N ALA A 118 -6.79 1.46 5.51
CA ALA A 118 -7.55 1.77 4.29
C ALA A 118 -6.89 1.20 3.03
N GLY A 119 -5.60 0.90 3.09
CA GLY A 119 -4.86 0.33 1.97
C GLY A 119 -3.49 -0.17 2.37
N ILE A 120 -2.93 -1.00 1.49
CA ILE A 120 -1.59 -1.56 1.56
C ILE A 120 -0.79 -0.96 0.41
N VAL A 121 0.44 -0.52 0.68
CA VAL A 121 1.39 -0.09 -0.36
C VAL A 121 2.61 -1.02 -0.37
N ILE A 122 3.02 -1.43 -1.56
CA ILE A 122 4.15 -2.36 -1.74
C ILE A 122 4.82 -2.14 -3.10
N GLU A 123 6.16 -2.25 -3.14
CA GLU A 123 6.93 -2.33 -4.39
C GLU A 123 6.91 -3.79 -4.91
N PRO A 124 6.82 -4.04 -6.23
CA PRO A 124 6.99 -5.39 -6.78
C PRO A 124 8.34 -6.03 -6.42
N ILE A 125 9.39 -5.20 -6.40
CA ILE A 125 10.74 -5.53 -5.93
C ILE A 125 11.21 -4.31 -5.15
N GLN A 126 11.51 -4.46 -3.85
CA GLN A 126 11.96 -3.34 -3.04
C GLN A 126 13.34 -2.90 -3.51
N SER A 127 13.49 -1.67 -4.02
CA SER A 127 14.77 -1.28 -4.61
C SER A 127 15.72 -0.64 -3.58
N GLU A 128 15.39 0.55 -3.07
CA GLU A 128 16.26 1.28 -2.13
C GLU A 128 16.52 0.55 -0.80
N GLY A 129 15.65 -0.41 -0.48
CA GLY A 129 15.72 -1.33 0.66
C GLY A 129 16.69 -2.49 0.49
N GLY A 130 17.22 -2.72 -0.72
CA GLY A 130 18.23 -3.74 -1.01
C GLY A 130 17.83 -4.80 -2.01
N ASP A 131 17.07 -4.45 -3.07
CA ASP A 131 16.64 -5.37 -4.14
C ASP A 131 15.98 -6.65 -3.59
N ASN A 132 15.02 -6.49 -2.67
CA ASN A 132 14.30 -7.62 -2.08
C ASN A 132 13.15 -8.06 -2.99
N GLU A 133 13.16 -9.34 -3.36
CA GLU A 133 12.14 -9.98 -4.20
C GLU A 133 11.18 -10.84 -3.36
N ALA A 134 9.94 -10.99 -3.86
CA ALA A 134 8.96 -11.94 -3.33
C ALA A 134 8.27 -12.68 -4.48
N SER A 135 7.74 -13.86 -4.19
CA SER A 135 7.11 -14.77 -5.14
C SER A 135 5.81 -14.18 -5.71
N PRO A 136 5.42 -14.53 -6.95
CA PRO A 136 4.07 -14.28 -7.46
C PRO A 136 2.97 -14.70 -6.48
N GLU A 137 3.15 -15.85 -5.83
CA GLU A 137 2.22 -16.42 -4.85
C GLU A 137 2.04 -15.50 -3.63
N PHE A 138 3.12 -14.88 -3.15
CA PHE A 138 3.04 -13.89 -2.07
C PHE A 138 2.14 -12.71 -2.46
N PHE A 139 2.33 -12.12 -3.65
CA PHE A 139 1.51 -11.00 -4.11
C PHE A 139 0.05 -11.38 -4.35
N GLN A 140 -0.23 -12.58 -4.85
CA GLN A 140 -1.59 -13.10 -5.01
C GLN A 140 -2.29 -13.23 -3.65
N GLN A 141 -1.61 -13.79 -2.65
CA GLN A 141 -2.16 -13.93 -1.30
C GLN A 141 -2.33 -12.58 -0.60
N LEU A 142 -1.38 -11.66 -0.80
CA LEU A 142 -1.49 -10.28 -0.30
C LEU A 142 -2.73 -9.59 -0.87
N GLN A 143 -3.02 -9.74 -2.17
CA GLN A 143 -4.24 -9.22 -2.78
C GLN A 143 -5.50 -9.82 -2.13
N ARG A 144 -5.51 -11.13 -1.86
CA ARG A 144 -6.65 -11.78 -1.21
C ARG A 144 -6.86 -11.25 0.21
N ILE A 145 -5.79 -11.03 0.97
CA ILE A 145 -5.85 -10.41 2.30
C ILE A 145 -6.39 -8.98 2.21
N ALA A 146 -5.88 -8.15 1.28
CA ALA A 146 -6.34 -6.78 1.08
C ALA A 146 -7.85 -6.75 0.80
N LYS A 147 -8.32 -7.56 -0.15
CA LYS A 147 -9.75 -7.70 -0.49
C LYS A 147 -10.60 -8.17 0.69
N LYS A 148 -10.15 -9.21 1.42
CA LYS A 148 -10.87 -9.77 2.59
C LYS A 148 -11.17 -8.70 3.63
N HIS A 149 -10.27 -7.73 3.82
CA HIS A 149 -10.41 -6.67 4.81
C HIS A 149 -10.90 -5.34 4.25
N GLY A 150 -11.25 -5.27 2.96
CA GLY A 150 -11.69 -4.05 2.29
C GLY A 150 -10.61 -2.98 2.18
N ALA A 151 -9.33 -3.36 2.25
CA ALA A 151 -8.19 -2.47 2.04
C ALA A 151 -7.80 -2.45 0.56
N GLY A 152 -7.49 -1.28 0.02
CA GLY A 152 -6.97 -1.17 -1.35
C GLY A 152 -5.53 -1.68 -1.48
N LEU A 153 -5.19 -2.30 -2.61
CA LEU A 153 -3.82 -2.69 -2.95
C LEU A 153 -3.18 -1.68 -3.90
N LEU A 154 -2.17 -0.94 -3.42
CA LEU A 154 -1.33 -0.06 -4.22
C LEU A 154 0.00 -0.75 -4.53
N ILE A 155 0.27 -0.97 -5.80
CA ILE A 155 1.58 -1.43 -6.27
C ILE A 155 2.41 -0.22 -6.71
N ASP A 156 3.54 0.01 -6.07
CA ASP A 156 4.44 1.12 -6.40
C ASP A 156 5.45 0.70 -7.47
N GLU A 157 5.15 1.08 -8.72
CA GLU A 157 5.98 0.78 -9.88
C GLU A 157 6.80 1.99 -10.34
N VAL A 158 7.06 2.95 -9.44
CA VAL A 158 7.94 4.10 -9.74
C VAL A 158 9.32 3.64 -10.22
N GLN A 159 9.86 2.54 -9.69
CA GLN A 159 11.19 2.04 -10.08
C GLN A 159 11.15 0.83 -11.02
N THR A 160 10.26 -0.12 -10.76
CA THR A 160 10.11 -1.39 -11.51
C THR A 160 9.37 -1.21 -12.84
N GLY A 161 8.50 -0.20 -12.95
CA GLY A 161 7.74 0.08 -14.17
C GLY A 161 8.61 0.62 -15.31
N GLY A 162 8.12 0.43 -16.54
CA GLY A 162 8.76 0.91 -17.75
C GLY A 162 9.71 -0.09 -18.40
N GLY A 163 9.48 -1.40 -18.26
CA GLY A 163 10.18 -2.43 -19.03
C GLY A 163 11.34 -3.22 -18.40
N PRO A 164 12.02 -2.81 -17.31
CA PRO A 164 13.31 -3.41 -16.93
C PRO A 164 13.23 -4.87 -16.49
N THR A 165 12.06 -5.35 -16.05
CA THR A 165 11.84 -6.76 -15.66
C THR A 165 11.43 -7.66 -16.84
N GLY A 166 11.37 -7.11 -18.07
CA GLY A 166 10.92 -7.83 -19.26
C GLY A 166 9.42 -7.67 -19.58
N LYS A 167 8.68 -6.93 -18.77
CA LYS A 167 7.28 -6.51 -19.01
C LYS A 167 7.12 -5.01 -18.76
N MET A 168 6.05 -4.41 -19.28
CA MET A 168 5.82 -2.97 -19.09
C MET A 168 5.71 -2.63 -17.60
N TRP A 169 4.96 -3.45 -16.87
CA TRP A 169 4.80 -3.38 -15.42
C TRP A 169 5.22 -4.69 -14.77
N CYS A 170 5.98 -4.63 -13.67
CA CYS A 170 6.47 -5.81 -12.98
C CYS A 170 5.34 -6.66 -12.38
N HIS A 171 4.24 -6.06 -11.94
CA HIS A 171 3.11 -6.82 -11.38
C HIS A 171 2.43 -7.75 -12.40
N GLU A 172 2.67 -7.57 -13.70
CA GLU A 172 2.21 -8.50 -14.73
C GLU A 172 2.85 -9.90 -14.61
N HIS A 173 3.96 -10.04 -13.88
CA HIS A 173 4.55 -11.35 -13.56
C HIS A 173 3.78 -12.10 -12.46
N PHE A 174 2.93 -11.40 -11.69
CA PHE A 174 2.32 -11.97 -10.49
C PHE A 174 1.02 -12.74 -10.77
N ASN A 175 0.43 -12.63 -11.96
CA ASN A 175 -0.83 -13.28 -12.32
C ASN A 175 -1.92 -13.08 -11.26
N LEU A 176 -2.08 -11.83 -10.79
CA LEU A 176 -3.07 -11.48 -9.77
C LEU A 176 -4.49 -11.81 -10.25
N GLU A 177 -5.36 -12.19 -9.31
CA GLU A 177 -6.75 -12.58 -9.59
C GLU A 177 -7.56 -11.42 -10.18
N THR A 178 -7.27 -10.19 -9.76
CA THR A 178 -7.72 -8.96 -10.43
C THR A 178 -6.54 -8.00 -10.61
N PRO A 179 -6.65 -6.98 -11.47
CA PRO A 179 -5.67 -5.88 -11.47
C PRO A 179 -5.51 -5.26 -10.07
N PRO A 180 -4.33 -4.69 -9.74
CA PRO A 180 -4.17 -3.86 -8.56
C PRO A 180 -5.18 -2.72 -8.51
N ASP A 181 -5.51 -2.24 -7.32
CA ASP A 181 -6.45 -1.12 -7.19
C ASP A 181 -5.84 0.20 -7.66
N ILE A 182 -4.56 0.40 -7.37
CA ILE A 182 -3.77 1.55 -7.79
C ILE A 182 -2.37 1.09 -8.18
N VAL A 183 -1.81 1.68 -9.24
CA VAL A 183 -0.40 1.56 -9.59
C VAL A 183 0.19 2.95 -9.77
N THR A 184 1.27 3.25 -9.05
CA THR A 184 2.03 4.50 -9.21
C THR A 184 3.21 4.32 -10.15
N PHE A 185 3.57 5.36 -10.90
CA PHE A 185 4.69 5.34 -11.82
C PHE A 185 5.37 6.71 -11.91
N SER A 186 6.66 6.72 -12.25
CA SER A 186 7.45 7.92 -12.53
C SER A 186 8.76 7.50 -13.21
N LYS A 187 9.90 8.14 -12.89
CA LYS A 187 11.27 7.79 -13.36
C LYS A 187 11.32 7.51 -14.85
N LYS A 188 11.37 6.23 -15.26
CA LYS A 188 11.46 5.80 -16.66
C LYS A 188 10.32 6.35 -17.52
N MET A 189 9.15 6.55 -16.92
CA MET A 189 7.95 7.08 -17.57
C MET A 189 8.00 8.58 -17.89
N GLN A 190 9.09 9.28 -17.54
CA GLN A 190 9.31 10.73 -17.70
C GLN A 190 8.39 11.63 -16.85
N ILE A 191 7.11 11.31 -16.79
CA ILE A 191 6.11 11.95 -15.93
C ILE A 191 5.73 11.04 -14.77
N GLY A 192 5.43 11.64 -13.63
CA GLY A 192 4.79 10.96 -12.51
C GLY A 192 3.29 10.86 -12.70
N GLY A 193 2.70 9.76 -12.22
CA GLY A 193 1.26 9.56 -12.26
C GLY A 193 0.86 8.29 -11.54
N TYR A 194 -0.43 8.00 -11.61
CA TYR A 194 -0.96 6.72 -11.18
C TYR A 194 -2.18 6.37 -12.01
N PHE A 195 -2.38 5.08 -12.26
CA PHE A 195 -3.65 4.57 -12.75
C PHE A 195 -4.34 3.81 -11.62
N HIS A 196 -5.66 3.69 -11.71
CA HIS A 196 -6.46 3.05 -10.68
C HIS A 196 -7.70 2.40 -11.28
N ASN A 197 -8.25 1.40 -10.60
CA ASN A 197 -9.51 0.80 -11.02
C ASN A 197 -10.72 1.70 -10.68
N LEU A 198 -11.92 1.31 -11.13
CA LEU A 198 -13.16 2.07 -10.92
C LEU A 198 -13.54 2.17 -9.44
N ASN A 199 -13.19 1.17 -8.61
CA ASN A 199 -13.46 1.21 -7.18
C ASN A 199 -12.68 2.33 -6.49
N MET A 200 -11.55 2.74 -7.03
CA MET A 200 -10.73 3.83 -6.47
C MET A 200 -11.11 5.22 -7.01
N GLN A 201 -12.05 5.32 -7.95
CA GLN A 201 -12.49 6.59 -8.52
C GLN A 201 -13.38 7.37 -7.52
N PRO A 202 -13.03 8.62 -7.16
CA PRO A 202 -13.93 9.46 -6.37
C PRO A 202 -15.22 9.78 -7.12
N ALA A 203 -16.36 9.72 -6.44
CA ALA A 203 -17.67 10.01 -7.03
C ALA A 203 -17.93 11.52 -7.24
N THR A 204 -17.20 12.39 -6.54
CA THR A 204 -17.40 13.84 -6.55
C THR A 204 -16.18 14.53 -7.19
N PRO A 205 -16.37 15.57 -8.02
CA PRO A 205 -15.26 16.36 -8.57
C PRO A 205 -14.45 17.07 -7.47
N TYR A 206 -13.26 17.58 -7.84
CA TYR A 206 -12.32 18.29 -6.94
C TYR A 206 -11.76 17.48 -5.77
N ARG A 207 -11.91 16.15 -5.80
CA ARG A 207 -11.46 15.26 -4.72
C ARG A 207 -10.02 14.78 -4.87
N ILE A 208 -9.38 14.94 -6.03
CA ILE A 208 -8.00 14.51 -6.28
C ILE A 208 -7.14 15.69 -6.68
#